data_AF-A0A9R0V0K4-F1
#
_entry.id   AF-A0A9R0V0K4-F1
#
_cell.length_a   1.000
_cell.length_b   1.000
_cell.length_c   1.000
_cell.angle_alpha   90.00
_cell.angle_beta   90.00
_cell.angle_gamma   90.00
#
_symmetry.space_group_name_H-M   'P 1'
#
loop_
_entity.id
_entity.type
_entity.pdbx_description
1 polymer ?
#
loop_
_entity_poly.entity_id
_entity_poly.type
_entity_poly.pdbx_seq_one_letter_code
_entity_poly.pdbx_strand_id
1 'polypeptide(L)'
;MKTGVIILSVVVAVFGVASAVLGLIAEGAKLTPNDIKISRNECVYPDNPAYALGLVAALLLLVAQITASAVGGCCGCCKPRGAGFSGSKRSRSKRVIGLGALLCLVSWIAALIAEWFFLQGAFGNAPMTRRTPQGQGCTYLKDGVFRMGAILSILATVLGIISYIVLYVAMAAAAGAGTTATLGAVAGPSSAGETKHDGIAIGQPAVAQQQSQAV
;
A
#
# COMPACT_ATOMS: atom_id res chain seq x y z
N MET A 1 1.59 -5.16 18.52
CA MET A 1 1.76 -5.48 17.08
C MET A 1 2.70 -6.68 16.94
N LYS A 2 2.70 -7.43 15.82
CA LYS A 2 3.71 -8.48 15.61
C LYS A 2 5.09 -7.82 15.40
N THR A 3 6.15 -8.41 15.93
CA THR A 3 7.53 -7.88 15.88
C THR A 3 7.98 -7.56 14.45
N GLY A 4 7.66 -8.43 13.48
CA GLY A 4 7.99 -8.21 12.06
C GLY A 4 7.39 -6.92 11.47
N VAL A 5 6.23 -6.46 11.96
CA VAL A 5 5.64 -5.18 11.51
C VAL A 5 6.50 -4.00 11.95
N ILE A 6 6.97 -4.04 13.20
CA ILE A 6 7.83 -3.01 13.78
C ILE A 6 9.18 -2.98 13.05
N ILE A 7 9.79 -4.16 12.84
CA ILE A 7 11.06 -4.29 12.11
C ILE A 7 10.94 -3.71 10.69
N LEU A 8 9.90 -4.08 9.94
CA LEU A 8 9.68 -3.56 8.59
C LEU A 8 9.42 -2.05 8.56
N SER A 9 8.64 -1.51 9.49
CA SER A 9 8.46 -0.06 9.61
C SER A 9 9.76 0.67 9.91
N VAL A 10 10.64 0.11 10.75
CA VAL A 10 11.97 0.68 11.03
C VAL A 10 12.87 0.62 9.79
N VAL A 11 12.90 -0.50 9.07
CA VAL A 11 13.69 -0.64 7.82
C VAL A 11 13.23 0.37 6.75
N VAL A 12 11.92 0.50 6.54
CA VAL A 12 11.35 1.50 5.61
C VAL A 12 11.69 2.93 6.06
N ALA A 13 11.61 3.23 7.36
CA ALA A 13 11.97 4.54 7.90
C ALA A 13 13.46 4.86 7.68
N VAL A 14 14.36 3.89 7.92
CA VAL A 14 15.80 4.07 7.70
C VAL A 14 16.10 4.36 6.23
N PHE A 15 15.52 3.60 5.28
CA PHE A 15 15.72 3.86 3.85
C PHE A 15 15.14 5.20 3.40
N GLY A 16 13.95 5.58 3.87
CA GLY A 16 13.34 6.87 3.56
C GLY A 16 14.12 8.07 4.12
N VAL A 17 14.62 7.96 5.36
CA VAL A 17 15.46 9.00 5.97
C VAL A 17 16.83 9.08 5.27
N ALA A 18 17.45 7.95 4.95
CA ALA A 18 18.71 7.92 4.22
C ALA A 18 18.56 8.53 2.80
N SER A 19 17.47 8.22 2.09
CA SER A 19 17.11 8.86 0.82
C SER A 19 17.03 10.39 0.95
N ALA A 20 16.29 10.89 1.95
CA ALA A 20 16.16 12.32 2.18
C ALA A 20 17.50 13.00 2.52
N VAL A 21 18.33 12.39 3.37
CA VAL A 21 19.65 12.92 3.75
C VAL A 21 20.57 12.97 2.54
N LEU A 22 20.64 11.90 1.73
CA LEU A 22 21.45 11.90 0.50
C LEU A 22 20.96 12.94 -0.51
N GLY A 23 19.65 13.16 -0.64
CA GLY A 23 19.08 14.24 -1.43
C GLY A 23 19.50 15.63 -0.93
N LEU A 24 19.49 15.87 0.37
CA LEU A 24 19.96 17.15 0.95
C LEU A 24 21.47 17.36 0.75
N ILE A 25 22.29 16.31 0.81
CA ILE A 25 23.72 16.40 0.51
C ILE A 25 23.93 16.66 -0.99
N ALA A 26 23.17 16.01 -1.88
CA ALA A 26 23.19 16.26 -3.32
C ALA A 26 22.80 17.71 -3.67
N GLU A 27 21.83 18.30 -2.96
CA GLU A 27 21.45 19.72 -3.11
C GLU A 27 22.61 20.68 -2.82
N GLY A 28 23.45 20.35 -1.83
CA GLY A 28 24.62 21.14 -1.43
C GLY A 28 25.86 20.91 -2.29
N ALA A 29 25.93 19.78 -3.00
CA ALA A 29 27.09 19.38 -3.80
C ALA A 29 26.84 19.36 -5.32
N LYS A 30 25.71 19.93 -5.77
CA LYS A 30 25.37 20.09 -7.19
C LYS A 30 26.27 21.13 -7.87
N LEU A 31 26.42 21.01 -9.18
CA LEU A 31 27.13 21.98 -10.02
C LEU A 31 26.44 23.34 -9.99
N THR A 32 27.23 24.37 -9.73
CA THR A 32 26.87 25.78 -9.87
C THR A 32 27.27 26.30 -11.25
N PRO A 33 26.81 27.50 -11.69
CA PRO A 33 27.25 28.10 -12.94
C PRO A 33 28.76 28.30 -13.07
N ASN A 34 29.49 28.41 -11.94
CA ASN A 34 30.94 28.61 -11.91
C ASN A 34 31.72 27.31 -12.16
N ASP A 35 31.12 26.15 -11.95
CA ASP A 35 31.76 24.84 -12.11
C ASP A 35 31.74 24.36 -13.58
N ILE A 36 30.81 24.90 -14.38
CA ILE A 36 30.61 24.50 -15.78
C ILE A 36 31.51 25.33 -16.69
N LYS A 37 32.42 24.65 -17.41
CA LYS A 37 33.38 25.31 -18.30
C LYS A 37 32.82 25.41 -19.72
N ILE A 38 32.85 26.61 -20.30
CA ILE A 38 32.47 26.87 -21.69
C ILE A 38 33.72 26.80 -22.57
N SER A 39 33.70 25.95 -23.59
CA SER A 39 34.73 25.86 -24.63
C SER A 39 34.09 25.92 -26.00
N ARG A 40 34.21 27.06 -26.68
CA ARG A 40 33.56 27.35 -27.99
C ARG A 40 32.04 27.15 -27.96
N ASN A 41 31.57 25.96 -28.32
CA ASN A 41 30.17 25.54 -28.42
C ASN A 41 29.89 24.30 -27.54
N GLU A 42 30.73 24.05 -26.54
CA GLU A 42 30.66 22.88 -25.67
C GLU A 42 30.70 23.32 -24.20
N CYS A 43 29.76 22.78 -23.42
CA CYS A 43 29.66 22.91 -21.98
C CYS A 43 30.21 21.65 -21.33
N VAL A 44 31.30 21.77 -20.58
CA VAL A 44 31.95 20.67 -19.87
C VAL A 44 31.43 20.64 -18.43
N TYR A 45 30.72 19.57 -18.08
CA TYR A 45 30.20 19.31 -16.74
C TYR A 45 31.18 18.36 -16.02
N PRO A 46 31.87 18.79 -14.96
CA PRO A 46 32.86 17.98 -14.27
C PRO A 46 32.21 16.92 -13.36
N ASP A 47 33.00 15.92 -12.96
CA ASP A 47 32.65 14.95 -11.92
C ASP A 47 32.25 15.66 -10.62
N ASN A 48 31.13 15.25 -10.06
CA ASN A 48 30.58 15.77 -8.82
C ASN A 48 29.77 14.66 -8.10
N PRO A 49 29.68 14.68 -6.77
CA PRO A 49 29.00 13.62 -6.03
C PRO A 49 27.48 13.71 -6.14
N ALA A 50 26.88 14.86 -6.51
CA ALA A 50 25.43 15.01 -6.58
C ALA A 50 24.77 14.08 -7.61
N TYR A 51 25.47 13.73 -8.69
CA TYR A 51 25.02 12.68 -9.63
C TYR A 51 24.78 11.34 -8.92
N ALA A 52 25.81 10.82 -8.24
CA ALA A 52 25.73 9.52 -7.57
C ALA A 52 24.79 9.55 -6.35
N LEU A 53 24.84 10.61 -5.53
CA LEU A 53 23.98 10.80 -4.37
C LEU A 53 22.50 10.84 -4.76
N GLY A 54 22.17 11.50 -5.89
CA GLY A 54 20.81 11.53 -6.44
C GLY A 54 20.29 10.15 -6.83
N LEU A 55 21.10 9.36 -7.55
CA LEU A 55 20.73 7.99 -7.95
C LEU A 55 20.57 7.05 -6.74
N VAL A 56 21.42 7.17 -5.72
CA VAL A 56 21.28 6.36 -4.50
C VAL A 56 20.08 6.79 -3.66
N ALA A 57 19.78 8.10 -3.57
CA ALA A 57 18.58 8.60 -2.91
C ALA A 57 17.29 8.05 -3.55
N ALA A 58 17.21 8.08 -4.88
CA ALA A 58 16.16 7.46 -5.68
C ALA A 58 16.01 5.95 -5.37
N LEU A 59 17.10 5.18 -5.49
CA LEU A 59 17.10 3.74 -5.24
C LEU A 59 16.61 3.40 -3.81
N LEU A 60 17.05 4.12 -2.79
CA LEU A 60 16.63 3.89 -1.41
C LEU A 60 15.14 4.18 -1.20
N LEU A 61 14.59 5.24 -1.81
CA LEU A 61 13.16 5.53 -1.74
C LEU A 61 12.34 4.45 -2.44
N LEU A 62 12.78 3.98 -3.61
CA LEU A 62 12.12 2.91 -4.34
C LEU A 62 12.08 1.62 -3.51
N VAL A 63 13.19 1.23 -2.88
CA VAL A 63 13.26 0.08 -1.97
C VAL A 63 12.34 0.26 -0.75
N ALA A 64 12.30 1.45 -0.14
CA ALA A 64 11.38 1.76 0.96
C ALA A 64 9.91 1.55 0.56
N GLN A 65 9.50 2.08 -0.60
CA GLN A 65 8.12 2.02 -1.06
C GLN A 65 7.68 0.62 -1.54
N ILE A 66 8.56 -0.13 -2.20
CA ILE A 66 8.32 -1.55 -2.51
C ILE A 66 8.13 -2.34 -1.22
N THR A 67 9.01 -2.14 -0.22
CA THR A 67 8.94 -2.84 1.08
C THR A 67 7.64 -2.55 1.83
N ALA A 68 7.23 -1.27 1.92
CA ALA A 68 5.96 -0.89 2.54
C ALA A 68 4.74 -1.49 1.82
N SER A 69 4.79 -1.56 0.48
CA SER A 69 3.64 -1.95 -0.35
C SER A 69 3.46 -3.46 -0.48
N ALA A 70 4.56 -4.21 -0.55
CA ALA A 70 4.55 -5.66 -0.69
C ALA A 70 3.91 -6.36 0.52
N VAL A 71 4.15 -5.82 1.73
CA VAL A 71 3.65 -6.42 2.99
C VAL A 71 2.28 -5.85 3.41
N GLY A 72 1.92 -4.65 2.94
CA GLY A 72 0.60 -4.04 3.19
C GLY A 72 -0.54 -4.55 2.30
N GLY A 73 -0.24 -5.31 1.23
CA GLY A 73 -1.25 -5.74 0.26
C GLY A 73 -1.79 -4.60 -0.61
N CYS A 74 -1.04 -3.52 -0.75
CA CYS A 74 -1.43 -2.34 -1.53
C CYS A 74 -1.51 -2.61 -3.05
N CYS A 75 -0.83 -3.67 -3.53
CA CYS A 75 -1.01 -4.15 -4.89
C CYS A 75 -2.43 -4.74 -5.05
N GLY A 76 -3.30 -4.04 -5.81
CA GLY A 76 -4.75 -4.27 -5.89
C GLY A 76 -5.22 -5.64 -6.40
N CYS A 77 -4.30 -6.56 -6.69
CA CYS A 77 -4.56 -7.96 -7.02
C CYS A 77 -5.13 -8.76 -5.84
N CYS A 78 -4.85 -8.37 -4.60
CA CYS A 78 -5.35 -9.03 -3.38
C CYS A 78 -6.79 -8.63 -3.01
N LYS A 79 -7.70 -8.70 -3.98
CA LYS A 79 -9.14 -8.59 -3.71
C LYS A 79 -9.57 -9.79 -2.86
N PRO A 80 -10.19 -9.62 -1.67
CA PRO A 80 -10.62 -10.73 -0.84
C PRO A 80 -11.77 -11.49 -1.54
N ARG A 81 -11.40 -12.51 -2.32
CA ARG A 81 -12.32 -13.49 -2.89
C ARG A 81 -13.05 -14.18 -1.73
N GLY A 82 -14.39 -14.13 -1.74
CA GLY A 82 -15.25 -14.79 -0.73
C GLY A 82 -16.02 -13.86 0.22
N ALA A 83 -15.77 -12.54 0.22
CA ALA A 83 -16.47 -11.61 1.10
C ALA A 83 -17.90 -11.27 0.59
N GLY A 84 -18.81 -12.25 0.56
CA GLY A 84 -20.22 -12.10 0.16
C GLY A 84 -20.94 -10.96 0.90
N PHE A 85 -21.90 -10.30 0.25
CA PHE A 85 -22.52 -9.05 0.73
C PHE A 85 -23.54 -9.32 1.86
N SER A 86 -23.18 -8.98 3.10
CA SER A 86 -24.06 -9.00 4.29
C SER A 86 -23.58 -7.97 5.33
N GLY A 87 -24.50 -7.47 6.14
CA GLY A 87 -24.51 -6.09 6.66
C GLY A 87 -24.12 -5.85 8.13
N SER A 88 -24.60 -4.72 8.65
CA SER A 88 -24.44 -4.15 10.00
C SER A 88 -23.01 -3.86 10.50
N LYS A 89 -22.23 -4.84 10.98
CA LYS A 89 -20.93 -4.57 11.66
C LYS A 89 -19.75 -4.23 10.71
N ARG A 90 -19.99 -4.22 9.40
CA ARG A 90 -18.96 -4.22 8.34
C ARG A 90 -18.48 -2.84 7.88
N SER A 91 -19.16 -1.77 8.27
CA SER A 91 -18.86 -0.40 7.81
C SER A 91 -17.48 0.11 8.25
N ARG A 92 -17.11 -0.10 9.53
CA ARG A 92 -15.86 0.44 10.11
C ARG A 92 -14.61 -0.18 9.46
N SER A 93 -14.57 -1.51 9.30
CA SER A 93 -13.45 -2.21 8.64
C SER A 93 -13.28 -1.76 7.18
N LYS A 94 -14.38 -1.63 6.41
CA LYS A 94 -14.33 -1.10 5.04
C LYS A 94 -13.73 0.32 4.96
N ARG A 95 -14.09 1.21 5.89
CA ARG A 95 -13.53 2.57 5.95
C ARG A 95 -12.03 2.58 6.27
N VAL A 96 -11.57 1.75 7.21
CA VAL A 96 -10.15 1.65 7.58
C VAL A 96 -9.31 1.09 6.41
N ILE A 97 -9.81 0.05 5.72
CA ILE A 97 -9.15 -0.50 4.53
C ILE A 97 -9.08 0.55 3.40
N GLY A 98 -10.19 1.28 3.16
CA GLY A 98 -10.23 2.36 2.17
C GLY A 98 -9.26 3.49 2.48
N LEU A 99 -9.14 3.91 3.74
CA LEU A 99 -8.16 4.89 4.18
C LEU A 99 -6.73 4.39 3.97
N GLY A 100 -6.43 3.14 4.35
CA GLY A 100 -5.12 2.53 4.14
C GLY A 100 -4.72 2.49 2.66
N ALA A 101 -5.65 2.11 1.78
CA ALA A 101 -5.43 2.09 0.34
C ALA A 101 -5.22 3.50 -0.25
N LEU A 102 -5.99 4.51 0.19
CA LEU A 102 -5.80 5.90 -0.21
C LEU A 102 -4.44 6.43 0.22
N LEU A 103 -4.03 6.21 1.47
CA LEU A 103 -2.71 6.61 1.97
C LEU A 103 -1.58 5.93 1.19
N CYS A 104 -1.75 4.66 0.78
CA CYS A 104 -0.78 4.00 -0.08
C CYS A 104 -0.68 4.70 -1.45
N LEU A 105 -1.82 4.95 -2.12
CA LEU A 105 -1.85 5.61 -3.42
C LEU A 105 -1.18 6.99 -3.38
N VAL A 106 -1.48 7.80 -2.36
CA VAL A 106 -0.84 9.11 -2.17
C VAL A 106 0.65 8.95 -1.88
N SER A 107 1.08 7.94 -1.11
CA SER A 107 2.50 7.66 -0.88
C SER A 107 3.26 7.29 -2.17
N TRP A 108 2.65 6.51 -3.07
CA TRP A 108 3.22 6.19 -4.38
C TRP A 108 3.31 7.41 -5.30
N ILE A 109 2.27 8.24 -5.33
CA ILE A 109 2.30 9.49 -6.10
C ILE A 109 3.42 10.41 -5.59
N ALA A 110 3.51 10.61 -4.27
CA ALA A 110 4.59 11.40 -3.66
C ALA A 110 5.98 10.82 -3.97
N ALA A 111 6.13 9.50 -3.92
CA ALA A 111 7.38 8.81 -4.22
C ALA A 111 7.80 8.94 -5.69
N LEU A 112 6.87 8.77 -6.65
CA LEU A 112 7.16 8.92 -8.08
C LEU A 112 7.53 10.37 -8.43
N ILE A 113 6.95 11.35 -7.76
CA ILE A 113 7.33 12.76 -7.92
C ILE A 113 8.72 13.00 -7.29
N ALA A 114 9.01 12.44 -6.11
CA ALA A 114 10.34 12.54 -5.49
C ALA A 114 11.44 11.89 -6.35
N GLU A 115 11.16 10.70 -6.90
CA GLU A 115 12.01 9.98 -7.86
C GLU A 115 12.32 10.85 -9.08
N TRP A 116 11.30 11.49 -9.67
CA TRP A 116 11.49 12.44 -10.77
C TRP A 116 12.41 13.61 -10.40
N PHE A 117 12.27 14.19 -9.20
CA PHE A 117 13.17 15.24 -8.70
C PHE A 117 14.61 14.73 -8.52
N PHE A 118 14.81 13.54 -7.96
CA PHE A 118 16.13 12.94 -7.78
C PHE A 118 16.81 12.58 -9.10
N LEU A 119 16.07 12.00 -10.06
CA LEU A 119 16.59 11.66 -11.38
C LEU A 119 16.92 12.90 -12.21
N GLN A 120 16.04 13.92 -12.22
CA GLN A 120 16.33 15.20 -12.88
C GLN A 120 17.54 15.90 -12.26
N GLY A 121 17.67 15.85 -10.93
CA GLY A 121 18.84 16.34 -10.22
C GLY A 121 20.11 15.58 -10.64
N ALA A 122 20.06 14.25 -10.65
CA ALA A 122 21.18 13.42 -11.05
C ALA A 122 21.59 13.68 -12.51
N PHE A 123 20.70 13.51 -13.49
CA PHE A 123 21.02 13.72 -14.91
C PHE A 123 21.43 15.16 -15.22
N GLY A 124 20.86 16.16 -14.54
CA GLY A 124 21.32 17.55 -14.64
C GLY A 124 22.80 17.71 -14.28
N ASN A 125 23.26 16.94 -13.29
CA ASN A 125 24.64 16.90 -12.78
C ASN A 125 25.51 15.77 -13.35
N ALA A 126 25.05 15.01 -14.34
CA ALA A 126 25.85 13.91 -14.91
C ALA A 126 27.15 14.46 -15.55
N PRO A 127 28.33 13.87 -15.27
CA PRO A 127 29.59 14.30 -15.84
C PRO A 127 29.64 13.97 -17.34
N MET A 128 29.63 15.01 -18.17
CA MET A 128 29.65 14.89 -19.63
C MET A 128 29.98 16.22 -20.29
N THR A 129 30.45 16.18 -21.53
CA THR A 129 30.49 17.37 -22.41
C THR A 129 29.20 17.44 -23.23
N ARG A 130 28.49 18.56 -23.18
CA ARG A 130 27.27 18.82 -23.95
C ARG A 130 27.56 19.88 -25.00
N ARG A 131 27.27 19.61 -26.28
CA ARG A 131 27.25 20.67 -27.30
C ARG A 131 26.06 21.59 -27.09
N THR A 132 26.28 22.89 -27.14
CA THR A 132 25.23 23.90 -27.19
C THR A 132 25.17 24.55 -28.58
N PRO A 133 23.96 24.74 -29.15
CA PRO A 133 23.78 25.59 -30.33
C PRO A 133 24.35 27.00 -30.11
N GLN A 134 24.85 27.66 -31.17
CA GLN A 134 25.29 29.06 -31.05
C GLN A 134 24.18 29.93 -30.41
N GLY A 135 24.53 30.68 -29.37
CA GLY A 135 23.61 31.54 -28.64
C GLY A 135 22.87 30.89 -27.46
N GLN A 136 22.95 29.57 -27.27
CA GLN A 136 22.46 28.91 -26.06
C GLN A 136 23.58 28.73 -25.02
N GLY A 137 23.38 29.30 -23.82
CA GLY A 137 24.28 29.10 -22.69
C GLY A 137 24.15 27.71 -22.06
N CYS A 138 25.08 27.36 -21.17
CA CYS A 138 25.01 26.10 -20.43
C CYS A 138 23.82 26.08 -19.46
N THR A 139 23.08 24.98 -19.46
CA THR A 139 22.04 24.72 -18.46
C THR A 139 22.67 24.24 -17.16
N TYR A 140 22.11 24.63 -16.02
CA TYR A 140 22.51 24.16 -14.70
C TYR A 140 21.26 23.83 -13.88
N LEU A 141 21.42 23.05 -12.81
CA LEU A 141 20.30 22.66 -11.97
C LEU A 141 19.89 23.83 -11.07
N LYS A 142 18.60 24.21 -11.10
CA LYS A 142 18.05 25.21 -10.20
C LYS A 142 18.10 24.73 -8.75
N ASP A 143 18.27 25.67 -7.83
CA ASP A 143 18.20 25.39 -6.40
C ASP A 143 16.86 24.77 -5.98
N GLY A 144 16.94 23.83 -5.06
CA GLY A 144 15.79 23.18 -4.42
C GLY A 144 15.27 21.93 -5.12
N VAL A 145 15.81 21.53 -6.27
CA VAL A 145 15.37 20.31 -6.99
C VAL A 145 15.55 19.06 -6.12
N PHE A 146 16.75 18.82 -5.59
CA PHE A 146 16.98 17.67 -4.71
C PHE A 146 16.31 17.86 -3.35
N ARG A 147 16.20 19.11 -2.85
CA ARG A 147 15.48 19.43 -1.60
C ARG A 147 14.00 19.07 -1.67
N MET A 148 13.33 19.34 -2.80
CA MET A 148 11.94 18.95 -3.02
C MET A 148 11.80 17.42 -3.09
N GLY A 149 12.73 16.75 -3.77
CA GLY A 149 12.83 15.28 -3.73
C GLY A 149 12.95 14.74 -2.30
N ALA A 150 13.84 15.32 -1.48
CA ALA A 150 14.04 14.92 -0.09
C ALA A 150 12.78 15.12 0.77
N ILE A 151 12.10 16.27 0.69
CA ILE A 151 10.85 16.53 1.41
C ILE A 151 9.76 15.54 1.02
N LEU A 152 9.58 15.30 -0.29
CA LEU A 152 8.59 14.36 -0.81
C LEU A 152 8.93 12.91 -0.47
N SER A 153 10.21 12.54 -0.38
CA SER A 153 10.66 11.21 0.05
C SER A 153 10.28 10.91 1.50
N ILE A 154 10.41 11.89 2.42
CA ILE A 154 9.94 11.76 3.81
C ILE A 154 8.41 11.64 3.85
N LEU A 155 7.69 12.48 3.11
CA LEU A 155 6.23 12.43 3.07
C LEU A 155 5.73 11.08 2.54
N ALA A 156 6.31 10.59 1.44
CA ALA A 156 6.01 9.27 0.89
C ALA A 156 6.28 8.15 1.92
N THR A 157 7.45 8.16 2.55
CA THR A 157 7.84 7.16 3.57
C THR A 157 6.86 7.15 4.75
N VAL A 158 6.51 8.32 5.29
CA VAL A 158 5.56 8.43 6.42
C VAL A 158 4.18 7.92 6.04
N LEU A 159 3.65 8.33 4.88
CA LEU A 159 2.35 7.87 4.38
C LEU A 159 2.34 6.36 4.09
N GLY A 160 3.44 5.82 3.55
CA GLY A 160 3.64 4.40 3.29
C GLY A 160 3.66 3.57 4.57
N ILE A 161 4.38 4.01 5.62
CA ILE A 161 4.40 3.35 6.93
C ILE A 161 3.02 3.39 7.60
N ILE A 162 2.33 4.54 7.58
CA ILE A 162 0.97 4.65 8.15
C ILE A 162 0.01 3.72 7.39
N SER A 163 0.04 3.74 6.05
CA SER A 163 -0.76 2.85 5.21
C SER A 163 -0.50 1.37 5.55
N TYR A 164 0.76 0.97 5.63
CA TYR A 164 1.16 -0.39 5.98
C TYR A 164 0.59 -0.84 7.33
N ILE A 165 0.75 -0.02 8.38
CA ILE A 165 0.23 -0.33 9.72
C ILE A 165 -1.31 -0.41 9.71
N VAL A 166 -1.98 0.53 9.06
CA VAL A 166 -3.45 0.58 8.94
C VAL A 166 -4.00 -0.66 8.23
N LEU A 167 -3.41 -1.04 7.09
CA LEU A 167 -3.82 -2.21 6.32
C LEU A 167 -3.52 -3.51 7.07
N TYR A 168 -2.33 -3.62 7.68
CA TYR A 168 -1.95 -4.76 8.51
C TYR A 168 -2.95 -4.99 9.67
N VAL A 169 -3.28 -3.94 10.43
CA VAL A 169 -4.22 -4.03 11.56
C VAL A 169 -5.63 -4.39 11.08
N ALA A 170 -6.09 -3.79 9.97
CA ALA A 170 -7.40 -4.08 9.42
C ALA A 170 -7.55 -5.54 8.93
N MET A 171 -6.52 -6.08 8.27
CA MET A 171 -6.51 -7.48 7.83
C MET A 171 -6.39 -8.47 9.00
N ALA A 172 -5.57 -8.17 9.99
CA ALA A 172 -5.46 -9.00 11.21
C ALA A 172 -6.80 -9.09 11.97
N ALA A 173 -7.52 -7.97 12.09
CA ALA A 173 -8.86 -7.95 12.70
C ALA A 173 -9.90 -8.73 11.89
N ALA A 174 -9.84 -8.69 10.55
CA ALA A 174 -10.73 -9.46 9.68
C ALA A 174 -10.50 -10.97 9.79
N ALA A 175 -9.23 -11.40 9.90
CA ALA A 175 -8.88 -12.82 10.08
C ALA A 175 -9.40 -13.37 11.42
N GLY A 176 -9.20 -12.63 12.53
CA GLY A 176 -9.69 -13.06 13.85
C GLY A 176 -11.21 -13.20 13.92
N ALA A 177 -11.97 -12.32 13.24
CA ALA A 177 -13.43 -12.40 13.18
C ALA A 177 -13.94 -13.65 12.41
N GLY A 178 -13.17 -14.13 11.42
CA GLY A 178 -13.50 -15.35 10.68
C GLY A 178 -13.36 -16.62 11.52
N THR A 179 -12.37 -16.67 12.43
CA THR A 179 -12.14 -17.80 13.34
C THR A 179 -13.26 -17.95 14.37
N THR A 180 -13.84 -16.84 14.85
CA THR A 180 -15.01 -16.90 15.76
C THR A 180 -16.30 -17.31 15.07
N ALA A 181 -16.43 -17.13 13.75
CA ALA A 181 -17.63 -17.51 12.99
C ALA A 181 -17.70 -19.02 12.69
N THR A 182 -16.59 -19.75 12.76
CA THR A 182 -16.49 -21.18 12.45
C THR A 182 -16.66 -22.10 13.67
N LEU A 183 -16.64 -21.55 14.88
CA LEU A 183 -16.84 -22.27 16.15
C LEU A 183 -18.31 -22.32 16.62
N GLY A 184 -19.24 -21.74 15.85
CA GLY A 184 -20.67 -21.63 16.21
C GLY A 184 -21.60 -22.73 15.68
N ALA A 185 -21.06 -23.79 15.05
CA ALA A 185 -21.85 -24.83 14.39
C ALA A 185 -21.56 -26.24 14.95
N VAL A 186 -21.79 -26.43 16.25
CA VAL A 186 -22.00 -27.78 16.79
C VAL A 186 -23.39 -28.26 16.36
N ALA A 187 -23.42 -29.19 15.41
CA ALA A 187 -24.66 -29.81 14.95
C ALA A 187 -25.27 -30.66 16.07
N GLY A 188 -26.41 -30.20 16.63
CA GLY A 188 -27.30 -31.07 17.39
C GLY A 188 -27.92 -32.14 16.47
N PRO A 189 -28.29 -33.32 16.99
CA PRO A 189 -28.78 -34.43 16.18
C PRO A 189 -30.08 -34.09 15.45
N SER A 190 -30.19 -34.62 14.23
CA SER A 190 -31.35 -34.40 13.36
C SER A 190 -32.55 -35.24 13.81
N SER A 191 -33.73 -34.62 13.86
CA SER A 191 -35.02 -35.30 13.81
C SER A 191 -35.98 -34.50 12.94
N ALA A 192 -36.22 -34.98 11.71
CA ALA A 192 -37.35 -34.55 10.90
C ALA A 192 -38.65 -35.14 11.47
N GLY A 193 -39.78 -34.47 11.29
CA GLY A 193 -41.09 -35.08 11.57
C GLY A 193 -42.17 -34.13 12.10
N GLU A 194 -42.91 -33.56 11.15
CA GLU A 194 -44.38 -33.45 11.18
C GLU A 194 -45.12 -32.54 12.18
N THR A 195 -46.00 -31.72 11.63
CA THR A 195 -47.01 -30.92 12.33
C THR A 195 -48.29 -31.72 12.58
N LYS A 196 -48.65 -31.99 13.84
CA LYS A 196 -50.05 -32.17 14.25
C LYS A 196 -50.26 -31.95 15.76
N HIS A 197 -51.21 -31.09 16.11
CA HIS A 197 -51.78 -31.02 17.46
C HIS A 197 -53.30 -31.17 17.35
N ASP A 198 -53.81 -32.36 17.68
CA ASP A 198 -55.22 -32.60 17.92
C ASP A 198 -55.52 -32.44 19.42
N GLY A 199 -56.57 -31.69 19.76
CA GLY A 199 -57.14 -31.63 21.11
C GLY A 199 -58.35 -32.57 21.24
N ILE A 200 -58.48 -33.25 22.38
CA ILE A 200 -59.46 -34.34 22.60
C ILE A 200 -60.75 -33.85 23.28
N ALA A 201 -61.92 -34.12 22.68
CA ALA A 201 -63.29 -34.06 23.23
C ALA A 201 -64.30 -34.51 22.14
N ILE A 202 -65.37 -35.31 22.34
CA ILE A 202 -65.83 -36.26 23.39
C ILE A 202 -66.35 -37.52 22.64
N GLY A 203 -66.35 -38.71 23.27
CA GLY A 203 -66.85 -39.96 22.64
C GLY A 203 -68.24 -40.41 23.10
N GLN A 204 -68.94 -41.17 22.24
CA GLN A 204 -69.90 -42.26 22.55
C GLN A 204 -70.24 -43.06 21.25
N PRO A 205 -70.82 -44.28 21.30
CA PRO A 205 -70.45 -45.36 20.36
C PRO A 205 -71.52 -45.79 19.35
N ALA A 206 -71.09 -46.49 18.29
CA ALA A 206 -71.96 -47.32 17.43
C ALA A 206 -71.25 -48.55 16.83
N VAL A 207 -71.50 -49.72 17.42
CA VAL A 207 -71.84 -51.04 16.80
C VAL A 207 -71.14 -51.52 15.51
N ALA A 208 -70.34 -52.58 15.70
CA ALA A 208 -70.22 -53.86 14.97
C ALA A 208 -70.12 -53.99 13.42
N GLN A 209 -69.17 -54.85 13.03
CA GLN A 209 -69.14 -55.81 11.91
C GLN A 209 -69.74 -55.45 10.54
N GLN A 210 -68.91 -55.58 9.50
CA GLN A 210 -69.22 -56.51 8.40
C GLN A 210 -67.92 -57.17 7.91
N GLN A 211 -68.03 -58.44 7.51
CA GLN A 211 -66.95 -59.32 7.09
C GLN A 211 -67.05 -59.59 5.57
N SER A 212 -65.94 -60.03 4.98
CA SER A 212 -65.84 -60.72 3.68
C SER A 212 -65.81 -59.91 2.37
N GLN A 213 -64.64 -60.03 1.76
CA GLN A 213 -64.34 -60.18 0.33
C GLN A 213 -65.52 -60.40 -0.65
N ALA A 214 -65.41 -59.73 -1.81
CA ALA A 214 -65.75 -60.27 -3.13
C ALA A 214 -64.72 -59.78 -4.15
N VAL A 215 -64.61 -60.50 -5.27
CA VAL A 215 -63.79 -60.16 -6.47
C VAL A 215 -64.45 -59.04 -7.27
#